data_AF-A0A7X4AR47-F1
#
_entry.id   AF-A0A7X4AR47-F1
#
_cell.length_a   1.000
_cell.length_b   1.000
_cell.length_c   1.000
_cell.angle_alpha   90.00
_cell.angle_beta   90.00
_cell.angle_gamma   90.00
#
_symmetry.space_group_name_H-M   'P 1'
#
loop_
_entity.id
_entity.type
_entity.pdbx_description
1 polymer ?
#
loop_
_entity_poly.entity_id
_entity_poly.type
_entity_poly.pdbx_seq_one_letter_code
_entity_poly.pdbx_strand_id
1 'polypeptide(L)' 'MSELLAVIGASGVGKSTLLHIIGTLDRPTAGSVLYDEQDIFTWQDTELARFRNKEIGFVFQFHHL' A
#
# COMPACT_ATOMS: atom_id res chain seq x y z
N MET A 1 9.07 -16.91 6.78
CA MET A 1 8.61 -16.35 8.08
C MET A 1 7.72 -15.16 7.76
N SER A 2 6.66 -14.94 8.53
CA SER A 2 5.85 -13.72 8.41
C SER A 2 6.47 -12.65 9.31
N GLU A 3 6.55 -11.42 8.81
CA GLU A 3 7.02 -10.26 9.57
C GLU A 3 5.82 -9.41 10.02
N LEU A 4 5.91 -8.88 11.24
CA LEU A 4 4.95 -7.91 11.76
C LEU A 4 5.67 -6.59 12.00
N LEU A 5 5.26 -5.56 11.26
CA LEU A 5 5.84 -4.23 11.32
C LEU A 5 4.79 -3.22 11.79
N ALA A 6 5.24 -2.19 12.51
CA ALA A 6 4.40 -1.10 12.97
C ALA A 6 5.00 0.24 12.56
N VAL A 7 4.16 1.13 12.03
CA VAL A 7 4.52 2.51 11.70
C VAL A 7 3.90 3.45 12.72
N ILE A 8 4.74 4.13 13.50
CA ILE A 8 4.32 5.04 14.58
C ILE A 8 4.80 6.47 14.33
N GLY A 9 4.09 7.46 14.87
CA GLY A 9 4.44 8.88 14.72
C GLY A 9 3.26 9.82 14.95
N ALA A 10 3.54 11.11 15.13
CA ALA A 10 2.53 12.15 15.39
C ALA A 10 1.45 12.23 14.30
N SER A 11 0.31 12.85 14.61
CA SER A 11 -0.73 13.12 13.60
C SER A 11 -0.17 14.01 12.48
N GLY A 12 -0.59 13.76 11.24
CA GLY A 12 -0.16 14.56 10.07
C GLY A 12 1.21 14.21 9.47
N VAL A 13 2.01 13.31 10.08
CA VAL A 13 3.35 12.94 9.54
C VAL A 13 3.30 12.05 8.28
N GLY A 14 2.11 11.73 7.77
CA GLY A 14 1.94 10.96 6.52
C GLY A 14 1.85 9.44 6.68
N LYS A 15 1.64 8.90 7.89
CA LYS A 15 1.50 7.44 8.13
C LYS A 15 0.42 6.80 7.25
N SER A 16 -0.78 7.39 7.21
CA SER A 16 -1.89 6.88 6.40
C SER A 16 -1.57 6.96 4.91
N THR A 17 -0.95 8.05 4.46
CA THR A 17 -0.48 8.21 3.08
C THR A 17 0.51 7.12 2.69
N LEU A 18 1.50 6.81 3.56
CA LEU A 18 2.44 5.73 3.33
C LEU A 18 1.74 4.38 3.22
N LEU A 19 0.82 4.07 4.15
CA LEU A 19 0.08 2.81 4.14
C LEU A 19 -0.83 2.68 2.91
N HIS A 20 -1.42 3.78 2.43
CA HIS A 20 -2.19 3.77 1.18
C HIS A 20 -1.32 3.51 -0.04
N ILE A 21 -0.13 4.11 -0.11
CA ILE A 21 0.82 3.89 -1.21
C ILE A 21 1.30 2.43 -1.21
N ILE A 22 1.73 1.89 -0.07
CA ILE A 22 2.14 0.48 0.03
C ILE A 22 0.96 -0.45 -0.27
N GLY A 23 -0.25 -0.06 0.14
CA GLY A 23 -1.49 -0.74 -0.19
C GLY A 23 -1.93 -0.62 -1.65
N THR A 24 -1.23 0.14 -2.50
CA THR A 24 -1.62 0.42 -3.89
C THR A 24 -2.99 1.10 -4.04
N LEU A 25 -3.43 1.84 -3.01
CA LEU A 25 -4.64 2.67 -3.03
C LEU A 25 -4.34 4.03 -3.65
N ASP A 26 -3.15 4.56 -3.41
CA ASP A 26 -2.64 5.82 -3.95
C ASP A 26 -1.32 5.58 -4.70
N ARG A 27 -1.04 6.37 -5.74
CA ARG A 27 0.25 6.34 -6.46
C ARG A 27 1.25 7.30 -5.79
N PRO A 28 2.52 6.91 -5.60
CA PRO A 28 3.54 7.82 -5.13
C PRO A 28 3.84 8.88 -6.21
N THR A 29 4.17 10.10 -5.79
CA THR A 29 4.61 11.15 -6.73
C THR A 29 5.99 10.86 -7.32
N ALA A 30 6.85 10.17 -6.57
CA ALA A 30 8.19 9.76 -6.97
C ALA A 30 8.65 8.55 -6.12
N GLY A 31 9.70 7.87 -6.57
CA GLY A 31 10.19 6.63 -5.96
C GLY A 31 9.45 5.40 -6.47
N SER A 32 9.79 4.24 -5.91
CA SER A 32 9.30 2.94 -6.36
C SER A 32 8.82 2.09 -5.18
N VAL A 33 7.82 1.24 -5.41
CA VAL A 33 7.40 0.20 -4.46
C VAL A 33 7.60 -1.14 -5.14
N LEU A 34 8.45 -1.97 -4.56
CA LEU A 34 8.82 -3.25 -5.16
C LEU A 34 8.01 -4.40 -4.56
N TYR A 35 7.50 -5.26 -5.42
CA TYR A 35 6.99 -6.59 -5.07
C TYR A 35 7.71 -7.60 -5.96
N ASP A 36 8.37 -8.59 -5.35
CA ASP A 36 9.26 -9.54 -6.05
C ASP A 36 10.24 -8.85 -7.02
N GLU A 37 10.94 -7.81 -6.52
CA GLU A 37 11.90 -7.00 -7.27
C GLU A 37 11.33 -6.19 -8.45
N GLN A 38 10.00 -6.19 -8.65
CA GLN A 38 9.33 -5.43 -9.70
C GLN A 38 8.66 -4.19 -9.13
N ASP A 39 8.86 -3.05 -9.78
CA ASP A 39 8.12 -1.83 -9.44
C ASP A 39 6.67 -1.94 -9.87
N ILE A 40 5.79 -2.19 -8.89
CA ILE A 40 4.36 -2.44 -9.13
C ILE A 40 3.64 -1.23 -9.70
N PHE A 41 4.17 -0.01 -9.48
CA PHE A 41 3.56 1.20 -10.03
C PHE A 41 3.88 1.42 -11.52
N THR A 42 4.73 0.58 -12.12
CA THR A 42 4.89 0.51 -13.59
C THR A 42 3.79 -0.29 -14.27
N TRP A 43 3.01 -1.06 -13.51
CA TRP A 43 1.89 -1.84 -14.04
C TRP A 43 0.67 -0.98 -14.37
N GLN A 44 -0.20 -1.51 -15.23
CA GLN A 44 -1.48 -0.87 -15.53
C GLN A 44 -2.43 -0.95 -14.34
N ASP A 45 -3.40 -0.04 -14.28
CA ASP A 45 -4.35 0.05 -13.15
C ASP A 45 -5.15 -1.26 -12.94
N THR A 46 -5.44 -2.00 -14.02
CA THR A 46 -6.11 -3.30 -13.96
C THR A 46 -5.25 -4.37 -13.30
N GLU A 47 -3.94 -4.34 -13.54
CA GLU A 47 -2.98 -5.26 -12.94
C GLU A 47 -2.76 -4.93 -11.47
N LEU A 48 -2.64 -3.64 -11.12
CA LEU A 48 -2.59 -3.18 -9.74
C LEU A 48 -3.87 -3.56 -8.96
N ALA A 49 -5.05 -3.40 -9.57
CA ALA A 49 -6.30 -3.82 -8.93
C ALA A 49 -6.33 -5.35 -8.70
N ARG A 50 -5.86 -6.14 -9.68
CA ARG A 50 -5.76 -7.60 -9.54
C ARG A 50 -4.77 -8.00 -8.45
N PHE A 51 -3.63 -7.34 -8.38
CA PHE A 51 -2.62 -7.54 -7.33
C PHE A 51 -3.20 -7.23 -5.95
N ARG A 52 -3.78 -6.04 -5.78
CA ARG A 52 -4.41 -5.62 -4.53
C ARG A 52 -5.47 -6.61 -4.04
N ASN A 53 -6.31 -7.12 -4.96
CA ASN A 53 -7.38 -8.06 -4.60
C ASN A 53 -6.89 -9.47 -4.23
N LYS A 54 -5.66 -9.84 -4.61
CA LYS A 54 -5.10 -11.18 -4.37
C LYS A 54 -4.09 -11.20 -3.23
N GLU A 55 -3.26 -10.16 -3.15
CA GLU A 55 -2.07 -10.13 -2.29
C GLU A 55 -2.24 -9.23 -1.07
N ILE A 56 -3.23 -8.32 -1.04
CA ILE A 56 -3.37 -7.33 0.02
C ILE A 56 -4.74 -7.43 0.71
N GLY A 57 -4.71 -7.56 2.05
CA GLY A 57 -5.89 -7.41 2.91
C GLY A 57 -5.85 -6.08 3.66
N PHE A 58 -6.99 -5.40 3.76
CA PHE A 58 -7.12 -4.15 4.53
C PHE A 58 -8.05 -4.32 5.72
N VAL A 59 -7.63 -3.74 6.84
CA VAL A 59 -8.49 -3.51 8.00
C VAL A 59 -8.32 -2.05 8.40
N PHE A 60 -9.41 -1.29 8.32
CA PHE A 60 -9.43 0.12 8.70
C PHE A 60 -10.10 0.31 10.05
N GLN A 61 -9.69 1.36 10.76
CA GLN A 61 -10.27 1.72 12.06
C GLN A 61 -11.77 2.06 11.96
N PHE A 62 -12.18 2.69 10.85
CA PHE A 62 -13.59 2.97 10.57
C PHE A 62 -14.19 1.87 9.69
N HIS A 63 -15.35 1.37 10.09
CA HIS A 63 -16.12 0.42 9.30
C HIS A 63 -17.02 1.22 8.35
N HIS A 64 -16.50 1.54 7.17
CA HIS A 64 -17.33 2.02 6.06
C HIS A 64 -17.31 0.93 4.99
N LEU A 65 -18.41 0.17 5.00
CA LEU A 65 -18.77 -0.89 4.06
C LEU A 65 -18.74 -0.38 2.61
#